data_AF-A0A1Q7MG31-F1
#
_entry.id   AF-A0A1Q7MG31-F1
#
_cell.length_a   1.000
_cell.length_b   1.000
_cell.length_c   1.000
_cell.angle_alpha   90.00
_cell.angle_beta   90.00
_cell.angle_gamma   90.00
#
_symmetry.space_group_name_H-M   'P 1'
#
loop_
_entity.id
_entity.type
_entity.pdbx_description
1 polymer ?
#
loop_
_entity_poly.entity_id
_entity_poly.type
_entity_poly.pdbx_seq_one_letter_code
_entity_poly.pdbx_strand_id
1 'polypeptide(L)'
;MVGLIVVYTIADFLLTPLGGIETRDVSKVSSTGVATLGLLFTGLALNVICLILLLRNYRRAPIFGVVGSLLYFPAPIAEATGQFSSLSPPTGIAVIEVIEAIIAIAIIITGALVLRKKPEAQMKPA
;
A
#
# COMPACT_ATOMS: atom_id res chain seq x y z
N MET A 1 8.70 -10.96 2.15
CA MET A 1 7.68 -9.97 2.55
C MET A 1 8.31 -8.63 2.93
N VAL A 2 9.32 -8.58 3.81
CA VAL A 2 10.00 -7.32 4.20
C VAL A 2 10.42 -6.47 3.00
N GLY A 3 11.18 -7.05 2.05
CA GLY A 3 11.60 -6.32 0.84
C GLY A 3 10.43 -5.77 0.01
N LEU A 4 9.33 -6.52 -0.11
CA LEU A 4 8.13 -6.05 -0.81
C LEU A 4 7.51 -4.83 -0.11
N ILE A 5 7.37 -4.89 1.22
CA ILE A 5 6.83 -3.78 2.02
C ILE A 5 7.73 -2.54 1.93
N VAL A 6 9.06 -2.71 1.89
CA VAL A 6 10.01 -1.60 1.73
C VAL A 6 9.82 -0.92 0.38
N VAL A 7 9.85 -1.69 -0.73
CA VAL A 7 9.67 -1.12 -2.08
C VAL A 7 8.29 -0.48 -2.21
N TYR A 8 7.26 -1.13 -1.68
CA TYR A 8 5.91 -0.59 -1.63
C TYR A 8 5.86 0.76 -0.91
N THR A 9 6.42 0.85 0.31
CA THR A 9 6.40 2.08 1.11
C THR A 9 7.08 3.23 0.39
N ILE A 10 8.16 2.95 -0.37
CA ILE A 10 8.85 3.96 -1.17
C ILE A 10 7.98 4.39 -2.36
N ALA A 11 7.39 3.45 -3.10
CA ALA A 11 6.50 3.75 -4.22
C ALA A 11 5.29 4.58 -3.77
N ASP A 12 4.64 4.16 -2.68
CA ASP A 12 3.47 4.81 -2.09
C ASP A 12 3.80 6.23 -1.65
N PHE A 13 4.96 6.42 -1.00
CA PHE A 13 5.47 7.75 -0.67
C PHE A 13 5.67 8.63 -1.91
N LEU A 14 6.20 8.07 -3.01
CA LEU A 14 6.39 8.80 -4.27
C LEU A 14 5.06 9.18 -4.96
N LEU A 15 3.98 8.43 -4.72
CA LEU A 15 2.64 8.77 -5.19
C LEU A 15 1.99 9.92 -4.39
N THR A 16 2.44 10.16 -3.16
CA THR A 16 1.93 11.28 -2.38
C THR A 16 2.46 12.63 -2.91
N PRO A 17 1.79 13.75 -2.62
CA PRO A 17 2.33 15.08 -2.91
C PRO A 17 3.73 15.31 -2.32
N LEU A 18 4.09 14.62 -1.23
CA LEU A 18 5.42 14.71 -0.61
C LEU A 18 6.52 14.05 -1.45
N GLY A 19 6.16 13.14 -2.35
CA GLY A 19 7.06 12.51 -3.30
C GLY A 19 7.56 13.46 -4.39
N GLY A 20 6.92 14.62 -4.57
CA GLY A 20 7.34 15.66 -5.52
C GLY A 20 7.09 15.34 -7.00
N ILE A 21 6.43 14.22 -7.31
CA ILE A 21 6.06 13.82 -8.68
C ILE A 21 4.66 14.33 -9.05
N GLU A 22 3.80 14.51 -8.05
CA GLU A 22 2.47 15.09 -8.24
C GLU A 22 2.58 16.58 -8.55
N THR A 23 2.20 16.97 -9.77
CA THR A 23 2.25 18.35 -10.26
C THR A 23 0.87 18.96 -10.45
N ARG A 24 -0.20 18.19 -10.24
CA ARG A 24 -1.57 18.66 -10.36
C ARG A 24 -1.92 19.59 -9.21
N ASP A 25 -2.74 20.59 -9.51
CA ASP A 25 -3.28 21.49 -8.51
C ASP A 25 -4.27 20.74 -7.59
N VAL A 26 -4.03 20.82 -6.28
CA VAL A 26 -4.88 20.21 -5.24
C VAL A 26 -6.31 20.73 -5.33
N SER A 27 -6.54 21.94 -5.84
CA SER A 27 -7.88 22.51 -6.05
C SER A 27 -8.73 21.75 -7.08
N LYS A 28 -8.10 20.89 -7.88
CA LYS A 28 -8.74 20.06 -8.91
C LYS A 28 -9.02 18.63 -8.46
N VAL A 29 -8.61 18.26 -7.25
CA VAL A 29 -8.92 16.96 -6.65
C VAL A 29 -10.37 16.97 -6.18
N SER A 30 -11.14 15.95 -6.55
CA SER A 30 -12.54 15.82 -6.14
C SER A 30 -12.65 15.39 -4.67
N SER A 31 -13.85 15.49 -4.09
CA SER A 31 -14.12 14.92 -2.76
C SER A 31 -13.82 13.42 -2.69
N THR A 32 -14.08 12.68 -3.77
CA THR A 32 -13.74 11.25 -3.87
C THR A 32 -12.22 11.06 -3.90
N GLY A 33 -11.49 11.90 -4.65
CA GLY A 33 -10.02 11.87 -4.68
C GLY A 33 -9.40 12.18 -3.32
N VAL A 34 -9.96 13.12 -2.56
CA VAL A 34 -9.52 13.40 -1.18
C VAL A 34 -9.80 12.20 -0.26
N ALA A 35 -10.96 11.56 -0.38
CA ALA A 35 -11.29 10.38 0.42
C ALA A 35 -10.34 9.20 0.12
N THR A 36 -10.04 8.94 -1.16
CA THR A 36 -9.14 7.86 -1.56
C THR A 36 -7.68 8.17 -1.22
N LEU A 37 -7.25 9.44 -1.25
CA LEU A 37 -5.96 9.87 -0.68
C LEU A 37 -5.88 9.57 0.82
N GLY A 38 -6.96 9.80 1.57
CA GLY A 38 -7.03 9.42 2.99
C GLY A 38 -6.83 7.92 3.21
N LEU A 39 -7.40 7.08 2.35
CA LEU A 39 -7.17 5.64 2.37
C LEU A 39 -5.73 5.27 2.02
N LEU A 40 -5.13 5.93 1.02
CA LEU A 40 -3.74 5.74 0.63
C LEU A 40 -2.78 6.06 1.79
N PHE A 41 -2.94 7.21 2.45
CA PHE A 41 -2.15 7.55 3.66
C PHE A 41 -2.37 6.56 4.81
N THR A 42 -3.60 6.09 4.99
CA THR A 42 -3.90 5.05 6.00
C THR A 42 -3.19 3.74 5.65
N GLY A 43 -3.21 3.35 4.37
CA GLY A 43 -2.51 2.18 3.85
C GLY A 43 -1.01 2.26 4.06
N LEU A 44 -0.40 3.41 3.74
CA LEU A 44 1.00 3.72 3.99
C LEU A 44 1.37 3.53 5.47
N ALA A 45 0.59 4.10 6.38
CA ALA A 45 0.81 3.96 7.81
C ALA A 45 0.75 2.49 8.27
N LEU A 46 -0.22 1.71 7.77
CA LEU A 46 -0.33 0.27 8.06
C LEU A 46 0.86 -0.52 7.51
N ASN A 47 1.36 -0.17 6.33
CA ASN A 47 2.54 -0.82 5.74
C ASN A 47 3.83 -0.49 6.51
N VAL A 48 3.98 0.74 6.99
CA VAL A 48 5.09 1.12 7.90
C VAL A 48 4.99 0.33 9.21
N ILE A 49 3.80 0.22 9.80
CA ILE A 49 3.57 -0.59 11.00
C ILE A 49 3.91 -2.07 10.73
N CYS A 50 3.46 -2.61 9.59
CA CYS A 50 3.78 -3.97 9.15
C CYS A 50 5.30 -4.18 9.09
N LEU A 51 6.04 -3.24 8.49
CA LEU A 51 7.51 -3.31 8.40
C LEU A 51 8.15 -3.37 9.78
N ILE A 52 7.79 -2.45 10.68
CA ILE A 52 8.33 -2.39 12.04
C ILE A 52 8.04 -3.71 12.79
N LEU A 53 6.82 -4.23 12.66
CA LEU A 53 6.41 -5.46 13.32
C LEU A 53 7.08 -6.70 12.72
N LEU A 54 7.31 -6.75 11.41
CA LEU A 54 8.06 -7.82 10.76
C LEU A 54 9.52 -7.83 11.22
N LEU A 55 10.16 -6.67 11.34
CA LEU A 55 11.53 -6.54 11.85
C LEU A 55 11.65 -6.96 13.31
N ARG A 56 10.58 -6.85 14.09
CA ARG A 56 10.46 -7.34 15.46
C ARG A 56 9.94 -8.79 15.56
N ASN A 57 9.85 -9.50 14.44
CA ASN A 57 9.39 -10.91 14.36
C ASN A 57 7.96 -11.15 14.88
N TYR A 58 7.06 -10.16 14.82
CA TYR A 58 5.67 -10.38 15.17
C TYR A 58 4.93 -11.20 14.10
N ARG A 59 4.36 -12.33 14.52
CA ARG A 59 3.68 -13.26 13.62
C ARG A 59 2.46 -12.66 12.89
N ARG A 60 1.73 -11.75 13.55
CA ARG A 60 0.52 -11.12 12.98
C ARG A 60 0.82 -9.86 12.16
N ALA A 61 2.09 -9.46 12.04
CA ALA A 61 2.50 -8.33 11.22
C ALA A 61 1.94 -8.36 9.78
N PRO A 62 1.88 -9.52 9.08
CA PRO A 62 1.37 -9.57 7.71
C PRO A 62 -0.07 -9.06 7.53
N ILE A 63 -0.92 -9.09 8.57
CA ILE A 63 -2.29 -8.59 8.49
C ILE A 63 -2.29 -7.10 8.12
N PHE A 64 -1.41 -6.32 8.74
CA PHE A 64 -1.28 -4.89 8.47
C PHE A 64 -0.81 -4.64 7.04
N GLY A 65 0.11 -5.45 6.53
CA GLY A 65 0.56 -5.35 5.14
C GLY A 65 -0.55 -5.67 4.13
N VAL A 66 -1.34 -6.72 4.39
CA VAL A 66 -2.47 -7.09 3.52
C VAL A 66 -3.53 -5.98 3.51
N VAL A 67 -3.95 -5.51 4.69
CA VAL A 67 -4.96 -4.44 4.78
C VAL A 67 -4.41 -3.14 4.19
N GLY A 68 -3.15 -2.79 4.48
CA GLY A 68 -2.51 -1.61 3.94
C GLY A 68 -2.45 -1.62 2.41
N SER A 69 -1.98 -2.71 1.81
CA SER A 69 -1.95 -2.87 0.35
C SER A 69 -3.34 -2.94 -0.30
N LEU A 70 -4.39 -3.34 0.41
CA LEU A 70 -5.76 -3.28 -0.10
C LEU A 70 -6.28 -1.84 -0.18
N LEU A 71 -5.88 -0.98 0.76
CA LEU A 71 -6.32 0.42 0.83
C LEU A 71 -5.71 1.30 -0.27
N TYR A 72 -4.75 0.80 -1.02
CA TYR A 72 -4.19 1.48 -2.18
C TYR A 72 -5.14 1.54 -3.37
N PHE A 73 -5.80 0.43 -3.72
CA PHE A 73 -6.60 0.30 -4.95
C PHE A 73 -7.70 1.36 -5.17
N PRO A 74 -8.39 1.88 -4.15
CA PRO A 74 -9.38 2.94 -4.34
C PRO A 74 -8.86 4.18 -5.08
N ALA A 75 -7.60 4.59 -4.86
CA ALA A 75 -7.02 5.77 -5.52
C ALA A 75 -6.85 5.60 -7.05
N PRO A 76 -6.10 4.60 -7.56
CA PRO A 76 -5.97 4.39 -9.00
C PRO A 76 -7.28 3.99 -9.67
N ILE A 77 -8.24 3.36 -8.95
CA ILE A 77 -9.58 3.12 -9.48
C ILE A 77 -10.34 4.44 -9.67
N ALA A 78 -10.27 5.35 -8.69
CA ALA A 78 -10.85 6.68 -8.82
C ALA A 78 -10.18 7.47 -9.97
N GLU A 79 -8.87 7.32 -10.16
CA GLU A 79 -8.13 7.94 -11.26
C GLU A 79 -8.61 7.38 -12.61
N ALA A 80 -8.64 6.06 -12.77
CA ALA A 80 -9.06 5.39 -14.00
C ALA A 80 -10.52 5.65 -14.38
N THR A 81 -11.38 5.95 -13.40
CA THR A 81 -12.80 6.28 -13.61
C THR A 81 -13.05 7.78 -13.75
N GLY A 82 -12.01 8.62 -13.72
CA GLY A 82 -12.12 10.07 -13.79
C GLY A 82 -12.76 10.72 -12.55
N GLN A 83 -12.83 9.98 -11.44
CA GLN A 83 -13.36 10.45 -10.17
C GLN A 83 -12.31 11.05 -9.25
N PHE A 84 -11.01 10.90 -9.52
CA PHE A 84 -9.95 11.41 -8.64
C PHE A 84 -9.69 12.91 -8.82
N SER A 85 -9.35 13.33 -10.03
CA SER A 85 -9.05 14.73 -10.38
C SER A 85 -9.63 15.06 -11.75
N SER A 86 -9.91 16.34 -12.00
CA SER A 86 -10.26 16.80 -13.34
C SER A 86 -9.04 16.87 -14.30
N LEU A 87 -7.83 16.63 -13.78
CA LEU A 87 -6.59 16.63 -14.54
C LEU A 87 -6.03 15.21 -14.63
N SER A 88 -5.58 14.84 -15.83
CA SER A 88 -4.90 13.57 -16.07
C SER A 88 -3.63 13.45 -15.21
N PRO A 89 -3.31 12.24 -14.70
CA PRO A 89 -2.16 12.03 -13.86
C PRO A 89 -0.86 12.27 -14.65
N PRO A 90 0.17 12.86 -14.03
CA PRO A 90 1.50 12.93 -14.64
C PRO A 90 2.00 11.53 -15.02
N THR A 91 2.73 11.40 -16.13
CA THR A 91 3.22 10.08 -16.60
C THR A 91 4.04 9.33 -15.54
N GLY A 92 4.81 10.05 -14.72
CA GLY A 92 5.56 9.46 -13.61
C GLY A 92 4.66 8.82 -12.55
N ILE A 93 3.57 9.48 -12.17
CA ILE A 93 2.55 8.94 -11.24
C ILE A 93 1.94 7.67 -11.82
N ALA A 94 1.48 7.71 -13.08
CA ALA A 94 0.84 6.56 -13.72
C ALA A 94 1.76 5.32 -13.78
N VAL A 95 3.06 5.50 -14.03
CA VAL A 95 4.02 4.39 -14.03
C VAL A 95 4.19 3.81 -12.62
N ILE A 96 4.32 4.67 -11.61
CA ILE A 96 4.49 4.23 -10.22
C ILE A 96 3.22 3.52 -9.73
N GLU A 97 2.03 3.99 -10.10
CA GLU A 97 0.77 3.32 -9.76
C GLU A 97 0.72 1.87 -10.29
N VAL A 98 1.19 1.63 -11.52
CA VAL A 98 1.23 0.27 -12.07
C VAL A 98 2.22 -0.61 -11.30
N ILE A 99 3.42 -0.08 -11.02
CA ILE A 99 4.45 -0.80 -10.24
C ILE A 99 3.92 -1.13 -8.84
N GLU A 100 3.30 -0.16 -8.19
CA GLU A 100 2.77 -0.30 -6.85
C GLU A 100 1.61 -1.29 -6.81
N ALA A 101 0.72 -1.29 -7.80
CA ALA A 101 -0.35 -2.28 -7.92
C ALA A 101 0.20 -3.72 -7.98
N ILE A 102 1.28 -3.95 -8.75
CA ILE A 102 1.94 -5.25 -8.83
C ILE A 102 2.50 -5.67 -7.47
N ILE A 103 3.16 -4.75 -6.76
CA ILE A 103 3.75 -5.03 -5.45
C ILE A 103 2.65 -5.23 -4.39
N ALA A 104 1.56 -4.46 -4.43
CA ALA A 104 0.38 -4.61 -3.58
C ALA A 104 -0.17 -6.04 -3.66
N ILE A 105 -0.36 -6.54 -4.88
CA ILE A 105 -0.83 -7.91 -5.13
C ILE A 105 0.17 -8.93 -4.56
N ALA A 106 1.47 -8.73 -4.78
CA ALA A 106 2.50 -9.61 -4.23
C ALA A 106 2.50 -9.64 -2.69
N ILE A 107 2.29 -8.49 -2.04
CA ILE A 107 2.15 -8.38 -0.57
C ILE A 107 0.90 -9.12 -0.09
N ILE A 108 -0.24 -8.92 -0.75
CA ILE A 108 -1.51 -9.58 -0.39
C ILE A 108 -1.36 -11.10 -0.47
N ILE A 109 -0.82 -11.62 -1.58
CA ILE A 109 -0.60 -13.05 -1.78
C ILE A 109 0.38 -13.59 -0.74
N THR A 110 1.55 -12.96 -0.60
CA THR A 110 2.59 -13.42 0.34
C THR A 110 2.10 -13.36 1.78
N GLY A 111 1.41 -12.28 2.16
CA GLY A 111 0.84 -12.11 3.50
C GLY A 111 -0.19 -13.18 3.81
N ALA A 112 -1.11 -13.46 2.87
CA ALA A 112 -2.07 -14.55 3.00
C ALA A 112 -1.39 -15.93 3.15
N LEU A 113 -0.32 -16.20 2.38
CA LEU A 113 0.45 -17.44 2.48
C LEU A 113 1.15 -17.56 3.84
N VAL A 114 1.73 -16.48 4.37
CA VAL A 114 2.37 -16.47 5.70
C VAL A 114 1.34 -16.73 6.81
N LEU A 115 0.16 -16.12 6.72
CA LEU A 115 -0.91 -16.28 7.71
C LEU A 115 -1.52 -17.70 7.71
N ARG A 116 -1.47 -18.40 6.58
CA ARG A 116 -1.92 -19.81 6.47
C ARG A 116 -0.99 -20.82 7.13
N LYS A 117 0.28 -20.47 7.40
CA LYS A 117 1.23 -21.39 8.06
C LYS A 117 0.80 -21.61 9.52
N LYS A 118 0.47 -22.87 9.85
CA LYS A 118 0.16 -23.30 11.23
C LYS A 118 1.38 -23.08 12.14
N PRO A 119 1.19 -22.81 13.45
CA PRO A 119 2.31 -22.78 14.38
C PRO A 119 2.98 -24.15 14.35
N GLU A 120 4.32 -24.19 14.30
CA GLU A 120 5.03 -25.39 14.72
C GLU A 120 4.56 -25.71 16.14
N ALA A 121 4.02 -26.92 16.34
CA ALA A 121 3.62 -27.36 17.65
C ALA A 121 4.86 -27.26 18.55
N GLN A 122 4.77 -26.50 19.64
CA GLN A 122 5.76 -26.58 20.70
C GLN A 122 5.79 -28.05 21.14
N MET A 123 6.82 -28.79 20.72
CA MET A 123 7.14 -30.06 21.36
C MET A 123 7.44 -29.72 22.81
N LYS A 124 6.46 -29.97 23.69
CA LYS A 124 6.70 -29.99 25.13
C LYS A 124 7.84 -31.00 25.36
N PRO A 125 8.95 -30.61 26.01
CA PRO A 125 9.88 -31.60 26.51
C PRO A 125 9.14 -32.51 27.50
N ALA A 126 9.33 -33.81 27.33
CA ALA A 126 8.75 -34.88 28.14
C ALA A 126 9.26 -34.84 29.58
#